data_AF-A0A8S0FPB0-F1
#
_entry.id   AF-A0A8S0FPB0-F1
#
_cell.length_a   1.000
_cell.length_b   1.000
_cell.length_c   1.000
_cell.angle_alpha   90.00
_cell.angle_beta   90.00
_cell.angle_gamma   90.00
#
_symmetry.space_group_name_H-M   'P 1'
#
loop_
_entity.id
_entity.type
_entity.pdbx_description
1 polymer ?
#
loop_
_entity_poly.entity_id
_entity_poly.type
_entity_poly.pdbx_seq_one_letter_code
_entity_poly.pdbx_strand_id
1 'polypeptide(L)' 'MTQAAEIGAVIMPPVPAFYHRPQSLDDVINQTVNRVLDQFAVTLPEDLFARWQGA' A
#
# COMPACT_ATOMS: atom_id res chain seq x y z
N MET A 1 -11.04 13.12 -9.99
CA MET A 1 -10.18 11.91 -9.95
C MET A 1 -10.31 11.06 -11.21
N THR A 2 -11.52 10.88 -11.78
CA THR A 2 -11.74 10.12 -13.03
C THR A 2 -10.85 10.52 -14.20
N GLN A 3 -10.84 11.81 -14.58
CA GLN A 3 -9.99 12.28 -15.68
C GLN A 3 -8.50 11.99 -15.46
N ALA A 4 -8.00 12.14 -14.23
CA ALA A 4 -6.60 11.86 -13.91
C ALA A 4 -6.27 10.37 -14.09
N ALA A 5 -7.17 9.47 -13.65
CA ALA A 5 -7.03 8.04 -13.86
C ALA A 5 -7.04 7.68 -15.36
N GLU A 6 -7.92 8.31 -16.14
CA GLU A 6 -8.03 8.09 -17.60
C GLU A 6 -6.79 8.54 -18.38
N ILE A 7 -6.04 9.53 -17.88
CA ILE A 7 -4.77 10.00 -18.50
C ILE A 7 -3.53 9.32 -17.91
N GLY A 8 -3.69 8.26 -17.11
CA GLY A 8 -2.60 7.41 -16.64
C GLY A 8 -2.09 7.70 -15.23
N ALA A 9 -2.75 8.55 -14.44
CA ALA A 9 -2.42 8.70 -13.02
C ALA A 9 -2.92 7.49 -12.21
N VAL A 10 -2.14 7.06 -11.22
CA VAL A 10 -2.59 6.07 -10.23
C VAL A 10 -3.31 6.80 -9.10
N ILE A 11 -4.59 6.48 -8.91
CA ILE A 11 -5.39 7.01 -7.79
C ILE A 11 -5.36 6.00 -6.64
N MET A 12 -4.53 6.25 -5.65
CA MET A 12 -4.32 5.38 -4.50
C MET A 12 -4.70 6.10 -3.19
N PRO A 13 -5.98 6.06 -2.78
CA PRO A 13 -6.36 6.63 -1.48
C PRO A 13 -5.71 5.81 -0.35
N PRO A 14 -5.22 6.45 0.72
CA PRO A 14 -4.61 5.75 1.86
C PRO A 14 -5.70 5.13 2.75
N VAL A 15 -6.31 4.05 2.28
CA VAL A 15 -7.34 3.29 2.99
C VAL A 15 -6.67 2.17 3.81
N PRO A 16 -6.73 2.21 5.15
CA PRO A 16 -6.07 1.22 6.00
C PRO A 16 -6.60 -0.21 5.77
N ALA A 17 -5.71 -1.18 5.59
CA ALA A 17 -6.10 -2.58 5.46
C ALA A 17 -6.20 -3.29 6.81
N PHE A 18 -7.33 -3.11 7.50
CA PHE A 18 -7.55 -3.70 8.82
C PHE A 18 -7.58 -5.23 8.87
N TYR A 19 -7.62 -5.92 7.72
CA TYR A 19 -7.50 -7.39 7.70
C TYR A 19 -6.13 -7.89 8.19
N HIS A 20 -5.11 -7.02 8.21
CA HIS A 20 -3.82 -7.32 8.86
C HIS A 20 -3.84 -7.16 10.39
N ARG A 21 -4.95 -6.69 10.98
CA ARG A 21 -5.10 -6.44 12.42
C ARG A 21 -3.92 -5.61 13.00
N PRO A 22 -3.64 -4.41 12.45
CA PRO A 22 -2.56 -3.56 12.93
C PRO A 22 -2.71 -3.26 14.42
N GLN A 23 -1.60 -3.21 15.15
CA GLN A 23 -1.55 -2.93 16.59
C GLN A 23 -1.12 -1.48 16.87
N SER A 24 -0.56 -0.81 15.86
CA SER A 24 -0.10 0.57 15.95
C SER A 24 -0.50 1.38 14.71
N LEU A 25 -0.39 2.71 14.82
CA LEU A 25 -0.53 3.60 13.67
C LEU A 25 0.61 3.37 12.65
N ASP A 26 1.81 3.04 13.13
CA ASP A 26 2.95 2.75 12.26
C ASP A 26 2.70 1.55 11.36
N ASP A 27 2.00 0.52 11.82
CA ASP A 27 1.63 -0.64 10.98
C ASP A 27 0.76 -0.23 9.78
N VAL A 28 -0.16 0.71 9.98
CA VAL A 28 -1.03 1.26 8.92
C VAL A 28 -0.22 2.10 7.92
N ILE A 29 0.69 2.94 8.45
CA ILE A 29 1.57 3.78 7.64
C ILE A 29 2.50 2.91 6.80
N ASN A 30 3.18 1.95 7.44
CA ASN A 30 4.13 1.03 6.83
C ASN A 30 3.51 0.25 5.67
N GLN A 31 2.29 -0.26 5.87
CA GLN A 31 1.58 -0.94 4.82
C GLN A 31 1.29 -0.03 3.62
N THR A 32 0.80 1.19 3.87
CA THR A 32 0.48 2.16 2.81
C THR A 32 1.74 2.59 2.05
N VAL A 33 2.83 2.88 2.76
CA VAL A 33 4.12 3.28 2.16
C VAL A 33 4.67 2.16 1.29
N ASN A 34 4.72 0.92 1.78
CA ASN A 34 5.25 -0.19 0.98
C ASN A 34 4.41 -0.41 -0.30
N ARG A 35 3.07 -0.27 -0.21
CA ARG A 35 2.19 -0.34 -1.38
C ARG A 35 2.39 0.79 -2.38
N VAL A 36 2.80 1.98 -1.92
CA VAL A 36 3.20 3.08 -2.82
C VAL A 36 4.52 2.74 -3.51
N LEU A 37 5.51 2.23 -2.77
CA LEU A 37 6.80 1.80 -3.33
C LEU A 37 6.63 0.70 -4.40
N ASP A 38 5.70 -0.23 -4.19
CA ASP A 38 5.32 -1.25 -5.16
C ASP A 38 4.91 -0.64 -6.53
N GLN A 39 4.22 0.51 -6.53
CA GLN A 39 3.80 1.19 -7.78
C GLN A 39 4.98 1.70 -8.61
N PHE A 40 6.11 1.97 -7.96
CA PHE A 40 7.34 2.45 -8.60
C PHE A 40 8.35 1.33 -8.83
N ALA A 41 7.97 0.06 -8.60
CA ALA A 41 8.86 -1.10 -8.65
C ALA A 41 10.10 -0.96 -7.75
N VAL A 42 9.98 -0.20 -6.64
CA VAL A 42 11.05 -0.07 -5.65
C VAL A 42 10.98 -1.26 -4.71
N THR A 43 12.03 -2.08 -4.72
CA THR A 43 12.14 -3.25 -3.84
C THR A 43 12.91 -2.89 -2.58
N LEU A 44 12.32 -3.17 -1.42
CA LEU A 44 13.01 -3.06 -0.13
C LEU A 44 13.75 -4.36 0.20
N PRO A 45 14.80 -4.34 1.03
CA PRO A 45 15.43 -5.55 1.55
C PRO A 45 14.45 -6.46 2.30
N GLU A 46 13.47 -5.86 2.98
CA GLU A 46 12.36 -6.52 3.66
C GLU A 46 11.09 -5.68 3.51
N ASP A 47 9.94 -6.33 3.36
CA ASP A 47 8.66 -5.65 3.32
C ASP A 47 8.30 -5.04 4.68
N LEU A 48 7.73 -3.83 4.68
CA LEU A 48 7.30 -3.15 5.91
C LEU A 48 6.00 -3.74 6.52
N PHE A 49 5.39 -4.72 5.86
CA PHE A 49 4.19 -5.42 6.32
C PHE A 49 4.15 -6.84 5.74
N ALA A 50 3.41 -7.74 6.39
CA ALA A 50 3.21 -9.09 5.87
C ALA A 50 2.31 -9.08 4.62
N ARG A 51 2.82 -9.47 3.46
CA ARG A 51 2.00 -9.59 2.24
C ARG A 51 0.92 -10.66 2.39
N TRP A 52 -0.26 -10.39 1.84
CA TRP A 52 -1.33 -11.37 1.76
C TRP A 52 -0.92 -12.54 0.85
N GLN A 53 -1.02 -13.77 1.34
CA GLN A 53 -0.62 -14.99 0.61
C GLN A 53 -1.79 -15.81 0.07
N GLY A 54 -3.03 -15.32 0.20
CA GLY A 54 -4.22 -16.10 -0.12
C GLY A 54 -4.76 -16.89 1.08
N ALA A 55 -5.88 -17.57 0.84
CA ALA A 55 -6.52 -18.50 1.77
C ALA A 55 -6.20 -19.94 1.36
#